data_AF-A0A7C3U686-F1
#
_entry.id   AF-A0A7C3U686-F1
#
_cell.length_a   1.000
_cell.length_b   1.000
_cell.length_c   1.000
_cell.angle_alpha   90.00
_cell.angle_beta   90.00
_cell.angle_gamma   90.00
#
_symmetry.space_group_name_H-M   'P 1'
#
loop_
_entity.id
_entity.type
_entity.pdbx_description
1 polymer ?
#
loop_
_entity_poly.entity_id
_entity_poly.type
_entity_poly.pdbx_seq_one_letter_code
_entity_poly.pdbx_strand_id
1 'polypeptide(L)'
;MVNSDGIYVGAVGTRLEGLSQSFQPFNDALTEILRRLDAEPEVSNEALNRIKLQVAKKYSLNRVPSNPELLSQAPGTLKRRLTSKLALKRVRSLSGVQVVAVMSKPHSCPHGRCLYCPSFPGVPQSYTGHEPSSMRGVQHRFDPYIQVSSRLSQLRSMGHTPSKVELIVQGGTFPALSIRYQEWFIRRCLDALTGKLSSNLEEAKKAAENSAVRNVGITVETRPDRCGRREVDFMLKLGVTRVELGVQALYDDVYEAVGRGHTVEDVKKAFQTCKDAGLKVVAHMMVGLPRMTPERDLNSFKQLFFNADFRPDMLKIYPCLVLRRSDLYQRWEKGEYKPYDLETTINLIVEVKKIIPPWIRVMRVQRDIPAWMIVDGVKKGNLRELALKRLRSQGYACRCVRCREMGHRLHKEGLKVNFNDVKFKVLRYEASGGREAFISLVHQPTDTLMGYIRLRKPSKEAWRPEVKGREVAFIRELHVLGTALPLGERSEDSCQHRGYGYALVRKAEKVAYTEYGANILLVTSGVGVRPYYRRLGYRLTGPYMGKKLTENNI
;
A
#
# COMPACT_ATOMS: atom_id res chain seq x y z
N MET A 1 -7.28 -9.48 -30.27
CA MET A 1 -5.91 -9.75 -30.74
C MET A 1 -4.92 -9.03 -29.83
N VAL A 2 -3.76 -9.63 -29.55
CA VAL A 2 -2.69 -9.01 -28.77
C VAL A 2 -1.66 -8.48 -29.77
N ASN A 3 -1.36 -7.18 -29.74
CA ASN A 3 -0.31 -6.64 -30.61
C ASN A 3 1.09 -6.98 -30.06
N SER A 4 2.14 -6.66 -30.82
CA SER A 4 3.55 -6.87 -30.45
C SER A 4 3.96 -6.22 -29.12
N ASP A 5 3.21 -5.22 -28.64
CA ASP A 5 3.41 -4.56 -27.34
C ASP A 5 2.67 -5.26 -26.17
N GLY A 6 1.94 -6.34 -26.43
CA GLY A 6 1.13 -7.03 -25.42
C GLY A 6 -0.17 -6.28 -25.06
N ILE A 7 -0.64 -5.38 -25.93
CA ILE A 7 -1.90 -4.65 -25.75
C ILE A 7 -3.04 -5.48 -26.35
N TYR A 8 -4.04 -5.79 -25.54
CA TYR A 8 -5.27 -6.44 -26.01
C TYR A 8 -6.12 -5.42 -26.78
N VAL A 9 -6.26 -5.64 -28.09
CA VAL A 9 -7.18 -4.91 -28.96
C VAL A 9 -8.32 -5.86 -29.30
N GLY A 10 -9.50 -5.62 -28.74
CA GLY A 10 -10.69 -6.44 -28.99
C GLY A 10 -11.94 -5.78 -28.41
N ALA A 11 -13.00 -5.73 -29.21
CA ALA A 11 -14.31 -5.27 -28.79
C ALA A 11 -14.85 -6.15 -27.64
N VAL A 12 -15.40 -5.51 -26.61
CA VAL A 12 -16.09 -6.18 -25.51
C VAL A 12 -17.45 -6.63 -26.04
N GLY A 13 -17.51 -7.85 -26.57
CA GLY A 13 -18.76 -8.52 -26.94
C GLY A 13 -19.44 -9.10 -25.70
N THR A 14 -20.66 -8.67 -25.44
CA THR A 14 -21.59 -9.23 -24.46
C THR A 14 -21.99 -10.66 -24.83
N ARG A 15 -21.68 -11.63 -23.96
CA ARG A 15 -22.41 -12.91 -23.87
C ARG A 15 -22.52 -13.30 -22.41
N LEU A 16 -23.69 -13.05 -21.83
CA LEU A 16 -24.16 -13.66 -20.59
C LEU A 16 -25.62 -14.07 -20.82
N GLU A 17 -25.83 -15.16 -21.56
CA GLU A 17 -27.10 -15.87 -21.57
C GLU A 17 -26.78 -17.37 -21.48
N GLY A 18 -27.39 -18.03 -20.49
CA GLY A 18 -27.30 -19.47 -20.31
C GLY A 18 -26.90 -19.97 -18.92
N LEU A 19 -27.51 -19.47 -17.83
CA LEU A 19 -27.46 -20.08 -16.49
C LEU A 19 -28.69 -19.63 -15.65
N SER A 20 -29.91 -20.00 -16.03
CA SER A 20 -31.14 -19.50 -15.36
C SER A 20 -31.85 -20.49 -14.41
N GLN A 21 -31.46 -21.76 -14.34
CA GLN A 21 -32.26 -22.76 -13.58
C GLN A 21 -31.68 -23.19 -12.21
N SER A 22 -30.44 -22.85 -11.85
CA SER A 22 -29.82 -23.25 -10.57
C SER A 22 -29.80 -22.15 -9.48
N PHE A 23 -30.39 -20.97 -9.75
CA PHE A 23 -30.27 -19.78 -8.88
C PHE A 23 -31.43 -19.56 -7.89
N GLN A 24 -32.58 -20.19 -8.11
CA GLN A 24 -33.81 -19.87 -7.36
C GLN A 24 -33.74 -20.26 -5.87
N PRO A 25 -33.34 -21.50 -5.49
CA PRO A 25 -33.26 -21.89 -4.08
C PRO A 25 -32.22 -21.08 -3.29
N PHE A 26 -31.15 -20.62 -3.94
CA PHE A 26 -30.10 -19.85 -3.30
C PHE A 26 -30.53 -18.40 -3.03
N ASN A 27 -31.23 -17.77 -3.97
CA ASN A 27 -31.78 -16.42 -3.79
C ASN A 27 -32.90 -16.39 -2.75
N ASP A 28 -33.75 -17.43 -2.73
CA ASP A 28 -34.79 -17.57 -1.72
C ASP A 28 -34.19 -17.74 -0.32
N ALA A 29 -33.11 -18.52 -0.21
CA ALA A 29 -32.35 -18.68 1.03
C ALA A 29 -31.71 -17.35 1.49
N LEU A 30 -31.14 -16.56 0.58
CA LEU A 30 -30.59 -15.24 0.91
C LEU A 30 -31.68 -14.28 1.43
N THR A 31 -32.84 -14.27 0.76
CA THR A 31 -33.99 -13.45 1.15
C THR A 31 -34.52 -13.83 2.54
N GLU A 32 -34.65 -15.14 2.82
CA GLU A 32 -35.09 -15.62 4.14
C GLU A 32 -34.06 -15.33 5.24
N ILE A 33 -32.76 -15.45 4.96
CA ILE A 33 -31.70 -15.05 5.91
C ILE A 33 -31.83 -13.55 6.22
N LEU A 34 -31.98 -12.71 5.20
CA LEU A 34 -32.10 -11.26 5.38
C LEU A 34 -33.35 -10.89 6.19
N ARG A 35 -34.49 -11.53 5.92
CA ARG A 35 -35.74 -11.32 6.68
C ARG A 35 -35.59 -11.71 8.15
N ARG A 36 -34.95 -12.85 8.45
CA ARG A 36 -34.69 -13.30 9.83
C ARG A 36 -33.70 -12.38 10.55
N LEU A 37 -32.66 -11.93 9.86
CA LEU A 37 -31.73 -10.93 10.40
C LEU A 37 -32.42 -9.58 10.61
N ASP A 38 -33.45 -9.26 9.83
CA ASP A 38 -34.17 -8.01 10.00
C ASP A 38 -34.96 -7.98 11.32
N ALA A 39 -35.58 -9.13 11.64
CA ALA A 39 -36.37 -9.35 12.85
C ALA A 39 -35.54 -9.47 14.14
N GLU A 40 -34.22 -9.69 14.05
CA GLU A 40 -33.36 -9.71 15.23
C GLU A 40 -33.15 -8.28 15.76
N PRO A 41 -33.50 -8.00 17.04
CA PRO A 41 -33.30 -6.68 17.64
C PRO A 41 -31.82 -6.32 17.69
N GLU A 42 -30.95 -7.32 17.88
CA GLU A 42 -29.52 -7.16 17.75
C GLU A 42 -28.87 -8.33 16.97
N VAL A 43 -28.28 -8.02 15.80
CA VAL A 43 -27.51 -9.01 15.04
C VAL A 43 -26.14 -9.24 15.67
N SER A 44 -25.98 -10.28 16.49
CA SER A 44 -24.68 -10.77 16.97
C SER A 44 -24.02 -11.70 15.93
N ASN A 45 -22.70 -11.96 16.05
CA ASN A 45 -22.01 -12.92 15.17
C ASN A 45 -22.57 -14.35 15.34
N GLU A 46 -22.98 -14.71 16.55
CA GLU A 46 -23.58 -16.00 16.87
C GLU A 46 -24.97 -16.13 16.23
N ALA A 47 -25.82 -15.10 16.38
CA ALA A 47 -27.14 -15.06 15.74
C ALA A 47 -27.03 -15.13 14.21
N LEU A 48 -26.09 -14.38 13.62
CA LEU A 48 -25.80 -14.43 12.20
C LEU A 48 -25.42 -15.83 11.72
N ASN A 49 -24.44 -16.47 12.36
CA ASN A 49 -23.97 -17.79 11.94
C ASN A 49 -25.06 -18.85 12.13
N ARG A 50 -25.80 -18.77 13.24
CA ARG A 50 -26.96 -19.64 13.53
C ARG A 50 -28.01 -19.55 12.42
N ILE A 51 -28.46 -18.33 12.08
CA ILE A 51 -29.48 -18.11 11.04
C ILE A 51 -28.99 -18.64 9.68
N LYS A 52 -27.74 -18.34 9.31
CA LYS A 52 -27.15 -18.78 8.04
C LYS A 52 -27.09 -20.31 7.93
N LEU A 53 -26.68 -21.00 9.00
CA LEU A 53 -26.62 -22.46 9.04
C LEU A 53 -28.03 -23.09 8.98
N GLN A 54 -29.00 -22.55 9.72
CA GLN A 54 -30.37 -23.05 9.71
C GLN A 54 -31.03 -22.91 8.33
N VAL A 55 -30.86 -21.75 7.68
CA VAL A 55 -31.44 -21.53 6.35
C VAL A 55 -30.69 -22.33 5.28
N ALA A 56 -29.35 -22.43 5.35
CA ALA A 56 -28.59 -23.27 4.44
C ALA A 56 -29.02 -24.75 4.52
N LYS A 57 -29.30 -25.25 5.73
CA LYS A 57 -29.85 -26.61 5.93
C LYS A 57 -31.27 -26.73 5.39
N LYS A 58 -32.14 -25.74 5.65
CA LYS A 58 -33.54 -25.73 5.16
C LYS A 58 -33.63 -25.80 3.63
N TYR A 59 -32.75 -25.09 2.93
CA TYR A 59 -32.72 -25.03 1.46
C TYR A 59 -31.74 -26.03 0.84
N SER A 60 -31.17 -26.95 1.63
CA SER A 60 -30.20 -27.96 1.18
C SER A 60 -29.05 -27.37 0.35
N LEU A 61 -28.53 -26.21 0.77
CA LEU A 61 -27.47 -25.53 0.05
C LEU A 61 -26.14 -26.27 0.20
N ASN A 62 -25.42 -26.44 -0.92
CA ASN A 62 -24.08 -27.03 -0.96
C ASN A 62 -23.03 -26.21 -0.20
N ARG A 63 -23.35 -24.97 0.17
CA ARG A 63 -22.52 -24.11 1.01
C ARG A 63 -23.36 -23.09 1.76
N VAL A 64 -22.82 -22.63 2.89
CA VAL A 64 -23.40 -21.51 3.63
C VAL A 64 -23.15 -20.20 2.85
N PRO A 65 -24.18 -19.34 2.65
CA PRO A 65 -24.00 -18.04 2.02
C PRO A 65 -22.95 -17.19 2.73
N SER A 66 -22.17 -16.42 2.00
CA SER A 66 -21.14 -15.53 2.56
C SER A 66 -21.74 -14.17 2.96
N ASN A 67 -21.09 -13.45 3.88
CA ASN A 67 -21.56 -12.11 4.28
C ASN A 67 -21.65 -11.14 3.10
N PRO A 68 -20.72 -11.12 2.12
CA PRO A 68 -20.85 -10.30 0.91
C PRO A 68 -22.08 -10.64 0.06
N GLU A 69 -22.45 -11.91 -0.05
CA GLU A 69 -23.64 -12.32 -0.81
C GLU A 69 -24.92 -11.78 -0.14
N LEU A 70 -25.01 -11.86 1.19
CA LEU A 70 -26.10 -11.24 1.96
C LEU A 70 -26.14 -9.72 1.79
N LEU A 71 -25.00 -9.03 1.94
CA LEU A 71 -24.92 -7.58 1.78
C LEU A 71 -25.25 -7.11 0.35
N SER A 72 -24.99 -7.95 -0.65
CA SER A 72 -25.31 -7.62 -2.05
C SER A 72 -26.82 -7.54 -2.31
N GLN A 73 -27.62 -8.35 -1.61
CA GLN A 73 -29.09 -8.40 -1.74
C GLN A 73 -29.85 -7.66 -0.64
N ALA A 74 -29.16 -7.20 0.42
CA ALA A 74 -29.81 -6.49 1.52
C ALA A 74 -30.46 -5.17 1.04
N PRO A 75 -31.75 -4.92 1.37
CA PRO A 75 -32.44 -3.67 1.06
C PRO A 75 -31.93 -2.50 1.91
N GLY A 76 -32.04 -1.27 1.40
CA GLY A 76 -31.30 -0.08 1.85
C GLY A 76 -31.08 0.11 3.36
N THR A 77 -32.15 0.14 4.17
CA THR A 77 -32.08 0.35 5.62
C THR A 77 -31.39 -0.83 6.33
N LEU A 78 -31.78 -2.06 5.99
CA LEU A 78 -31.17 -3.29 6.49
C LEU A 78 -29.70 -3.39 6.07
N LYS A 79 -29.36 -3.02 4.84
CA LYS A 79 -27.98 -3.00 4.34
C LYS A 79 -27.11 -2.05 5.15
N ARG A 80 -27.60 -0.86 5.51
CA ARG A 80 -26.86 0.06 6.38
C ARG A 80 -26.62 -0.54 7.76
N ARG A 81 -27.66 -1.13 8.37
CA ARG A 81 -27.60 -1.80 9.67
C ARG A 81 -26.67 -3.02 9.67
N LEU A 82 -26.70 -3.82 8.61
CA LEU A 82 -25.85 -5.00 8.47
C LEU A 82 -24.43 -4.63 8.05
N THR A 83 -24.20 -3.61 7.24
CA THR A 83 -22.84 -3.18 6.85
C THR A 83 -22.03 -2.79 8.08
N SER A 84 -22.67 -2.17 9.08
CA SER A 84 -22.05 -1.80 10.36
C SER A 84 -21.71 -3.00 11.27
N LYS A 85 -22.07 -4.24 10.92
CA LYS A 85 -21.67 -5.47 11.65
C LYS A 85 -20.99 -6.53 10.77
N LEU A 86 -21.45 -6.72 9.54
CA LEU A 86 -21.06 -7.79 8.61
C LEU A 86 -19.92 -7.45 7.67
N ALA A 87 -19.52 -6.17 7.55
CA ALA A 87 -18.43 -5.76 6.67
C ALA A 87 -17.13 -6.48 7.06
N LEU A 88 -16.64 -7.35 6.17
CA LEU A 88 -15.45 -8.15 6.39
C LEU A 88 -14.18 -7.28 6.31
N LYS A 89 -13.17 -7.61 7.13
CA LYS A 89 -11.82 -6.99 7.12
C LYS A 89 -11.78 -5.48 7.42
N ARG A 90 -12.62 -4.99 8.36
CA ARG A 90 -12.66 -3.59 8.82
C ARG A 90 -11.29 -2.98 9.13
N VAL A 91 -10.41 -3.74 9.78
CA VAL A 91 -9.05 -3.27 10.13
C VAL A 91 -8.25 -2.80 8.90
N ARG A 92 -8.52 -3.35 7.71
CA ARG A 92 -7.86 -2.95 6.46
C ARG A 92 -8.44 -1.66 5.86
N SER A 93 -9.66 -1.26 6.22
CA SER A 93 -10.34 -0.05 5.76
C SER A 93 -10.38 1.09 6.79
N LEU A 94 -9.88 0.89 8.02
CA LEU A 94 -9.84 1.92 9.07
C LEU A 94 -9.10 3.20 8.67
N SER A 95 -8.12 3.11 7.76
CA SER A 95 -7.38 4.29 7.26
C SER A 95 -8.22 5.19 6.33
N GLY A 96 -9.37 4.68 5.88
CA GLY A 96 -10.20 5.36 4.90
C GLY A 96 -9.68 5.34 3.47
N VAL A 97 -8.55 4.68 3.22
CA VAL A 97 -7.98 4.47 1.88
C VAL A 97 -8.01 2.98 1.57
N GLN A 98 -8.62 2.62 0.44
CA GLN A 98 -8.68 1.26 -0.04
C GLN A 98 -7.51 0.97 -0.98
N VAL A 99 -6.76 -0.09 -0.67
CA VAL A 99 -5.65 -0.53 -1.52
C VAL A 99 -6.17 -1.45 -2.62
N VAL A 100 -5.90 -1.09 -3.87
CA VAL A 100 -6.21 -1.86 -5.07
C VAL A 100 -4.89 -2.25 -5.73
N ALA A 101 -4.46 -3.49 -5.51
CA ALA A 101 -3.30 -4.07 -6.15
C ALA A 101 -3.68 -4.63 -7.53
N VAL A 102 -2.89 -4.27 -8.54
CA VAL A 102 -3.10 -4.62 -9.95
C VAL A 102 -1.80 -5.22 -10.46
N MET A 103 -1.87 -6.36 -11.16
CA MET A 103 -0.69 -6.99 -11.75
C MET A 103 -0.47 -6.53 -13.18
N SER A 104 0.77 -6.15 -13.47
CA SER A 104 1.25 -5.98 -14.84
C SER A 104 1.42 -7.34 -15.54
N LYS A 105 1.57 -7.31 -16.86
CA LYS A 105 1.81 -8.52 -17.65
C LYS A 105 3.07 -9.26 -17.16
N PRO A 106 3.07 -10.60 -17.18
CA PRO A 106 4.27 -11.38 -16.93
C PRO A 106 5.40 -10.93 -17.87
N HIS A 107 6.59 -10.75 -17.31
CA HIS A 107 7.80 -10.45 -18.05
C HIS A 107 9.00 -10.96 -17.26
N SER A 108 10.04 -11.36 -17.97
CA SER A 108 11.29 -11.79 -17.35
C SER A 108 12.01 -10.60 -16.72
N CYS A 109 12.65 -10.84 -15.59
CA CYS A 109 13.57 -9.89 -14.99
C CYS A 109 14.79 -9.70 -15.93
N PRO A 110 15.27 -8.46 -16.15
CA PRO A 110 16.38 -8.20 -17.08
C PRO A 110 17.72 -8.87 -16.73
N HIS A 111 17.91 -9.28 -15.47
CA HIS A 111 19.15 -9.91 -14.98
C HIS A 111 19.04 -11.44 -14.86
N GLY A 112 17.94 -12.04 -15.34
CA GLY A 112 17.59 -13.42 -15.03
C GLY A 112 16.83 -13.55 -13.71
N ARG A 113 17.06 -14.63 -12.96
CA ARG A 113 16.26 -15.02 -11.80
C ARG A 113 17.09 -15.06 -10.52
N CYS A 114 16.61 -14.39 -9.48
CA CYS A 114 17.19 -14.54 -8.14
C CYS A 114 16.84 -15.91 -7.55
N LEU A 115 17.76 -16.49 -6.78
CA LEU A 115 17.69 -17.83 -6.22
C LEU A 115 16.38 -18.13 -5.46
N TYR A 116 15.89 -17.16 -4.67
CA TYR A 116 14.69 -17.30 -3.84
C TYR A 116 13.39 -16.96 -4.57
N CYS A 117 13.44 -16.42 -5.79
CA CYS A 117 12.25 -16.00 -6.51
C CYS A 117 11.57 -17.22 -7.17
N PRO A 118 10.30 -17.53 -6.84
CA PRO A 118 9.59 -18.57 -7.55
C PRO A 118 9.32 -18.17 -9.00
N SER A 119 9.28 -19.17 -9.88
CA SER A 119 8.88 -19.02 -11.27
C SER A 119 7.71 -19.95 -11.60
N PHE A 120 6.55 -19.36 -11.87
CA PHE A 120 5.34 -20.08 -12.26
C PHE A 120 4.90 -19.59 -13.65
N PRO A 121 4.50 -20.48 -14.57
CA PRO A 121 4.03 -20.11 -15.90
C PRO A 121 2.86 -19.13 -15.85
N GLY A 122 2.87 -18.14 -16.74
CA GLY A 122 1.75 -17.22 -16.91
C GLY A 122 1.54 -16.20 -15.79
N VAL A 123 2.48 -16.05 -14.85
CA VAL A 123 2.44 -15.03 -13.78
C VAL A 123 3.73 -14.23 -13.71
N PRO A 124 3.70 -12.98 -13.19
CA PRO A 124 4.91 -12.19 -13.02
C PRO A 124 5.94 -12.87 -12.12
N GLN A 125 7.22 -12.64 -12.42
CA GLN A 125 8.34 -13.19 -11.65
C GLN A 125 8.19 -12.89 -10.16
N SER A 126 8.55 -13.85 -9.31
CA SER A 126 8.43 -13.81 -7.85
C SER A 126 7.04 -14.07 -7.28
N TYR A 127 6.00 -14.26 -8.11
CA TYR A 127 4.66 -14.64 -7.66
C TYR A 127 4.34 -16.10 -7.97
N THR A 128 3.37 -16.65 -7.25
CA THR A 128 2.98 -18.07 -7.35
C THR A 128 1.72 -18.28 -8.17
N GLY A 129 0.94 -17.22 -8.43
CA GLY A 129 -0.37 -17.34 -9.09
C GLY A 129 -1.52 -17.54 -8.12
N HIS A 130 -1.23 -17.86 -6.86
CA HIS A 130 -2.24 -18.13 -5.83
C HIS A 130 -2.40 -16.98 -4.83
N GLU A 131 -1.61 -15.91 -4.96
CA GLU A 131 -1.87 -14.67 -4.21
C GLU A 131 -3.15 -14.00 -4.74
N PRO A 132 -3.97 -13.34 -3.89
CA PRO A 132 -5.24 -12.74 -4.33
C PRO A 132 -5.14 -11.73 -5.47
N SER A 133 -4.03 -10.99 -5.58
CA SER A 133 -3.78 -10.10 -6.72
C SER A 133 -3.32 -10.87 -7.96
N SER A 134 -2.54 -11.95 -7.77
CA SER A 134 -2.07 -12.80 -8.87
C SER A 134 -3.19 -13.57 -9.53
N MET A 135 -4.05 -14.21 -8.73
CA MET A 135 -5.24 -14.90 -9.22
C MET A 135 -6.14 -13.96 -10.04
N ARG A 136 -6.32 -12.73 -9.55
CA ARG A 136 -7.10 -11.70 -10.26
C ARG A 136 -6.43 -11.27 -11.57
N GLY A 137 -5.10 -11.12 -11.56
CA GLY A 137 -4.31 -10.84 -12.75
C GLY A 137 -4.52 -11.92 -13.82
N VAL A 138 -4.33 -13.19 -13.45
CA VAL A 138 -4.53 -14.33 -14.36
C VAL A 138 -5.96 -14.41 -14.87
N GLN A 139 -6.96 -14.33 -13.97
CA GLN A 139 -8.39 -14.40 -14.32
C GLN A 139 -8.77 -13.36 -15.38
N HIS A 140 -8.22 -12.14 -15.26
CA HIS A 140 -8.54 -11.03 -16.15
C HIS A 140 -7.47 -10.79 -17.22
N ARG A 141 -6.62 -11.79 -17.50
CA ARG A 141 -5.56 -11.75 -18.52
C ARG A 141 -4.67 -10.50 -18.42
N PHE A 142 -4.41 -10.07 -17.19
CA PHE A 142 -3.63 -8.89 -16.85
C PHE A 142 -4.18 -7.57 -17.43
N ASP A 143 -5.47 -7.51 -17.81
CA ASP A 143 -6.11 -6.27 -18.23
C ASP A 143 -6.25 -5.31 -17.02
N PRO A 144 -5.62 -4.12 -17.07
CA PRO A 144 -5.63 -3.17 -15.96
C PRO A 144 -7.03 -2.63 -15.62
N TYR A 145 -7.89 -2.42 -16.62
CA TYR A 145 -9.23 -1.89 -16.39
C TYR A 145 -10.11 -2.92 -15.68
N ILE A 146 -10.14 -4.14 -16.18
CA ILE A 146 -10.97 -5.22 -15.62
C ILE A 146 -10.49 -5.58 -14.22
N GLN A 147 -9.19 -5.64 -13.97
CA GLN A 147 -8.64 -5.90 -12.63
C GLN A 147 -9.10 -4.86 -11.60
N VAL A 148 -9.01 -3.56 -11.94
CA VAL A 148 -9.44 -2.47 -11.05
C VAL A 148 -10.96 -2.49 -10.85
N SER A 149 -11.73 -2.54 -11.94
CA SER A 149 -13.21 -2.58 -11.88
C SER A 149 -13.72 -3.78 -11.08
N SER A 150 -13.17 -4.97 -11.32
CA SER A 150 -13.49 -6.18 -10.56
C SER A 150 -13.17 -6.02 -9.07
N ARG A 151 -12.03 -5.39 -8.73
CA ARG A 151 -11.67 -5.15 -7.32
C ARG A 151 -12.59 -4.13 -6.66
N LEU A 152 -12.99 -3.07 -7.34
CA LEU A 152 -13.95 -2.10 -6.82
C LEU A 152 -15.31 -2.75 -6.58
N SER A 153 -15.81 -3.55 -7.52
CA SER A 153 -17.07 -4.30 -7.37
C SER A 153 -17.00 -5.28 -6.20
N GLN A 154 -15.88 -5.99 -6.02
CA GLN A 154 -15.68 -6.85 -4.86
C GLN A 154 -15.66 -6.08 -3.54
N LEU A 155 -15.06 -4.89 -3.50
CA LEU A 155 -15.07 -4.06 -2.28
C LEU A 155 -16.51 -3.63 -1.95
N ARG A 156 -17.29 -3.22 -2.96
CA ARG A 156 -18.71 -2.85 -2.80
C ARG A 156 -19.55 -4.03 -2.31
N SER A 157 -19.37 -5.23 -2.86
CA SER A 157 -20.10 -6.42 -2.40
C SER A 157 -19.73 -6.82 -0.96
N MET A 158 -18.50 -6.56 -0.54
CA MET A 158 -18.06 -6.75 0.85
C MET A 158 -18.58 -5.65 1.82
N GLY A 159 -19.41 -4.71 1.35
CA GLY A 159 -19.96 -3.62 2.16
C GLY A 159 -19.01 -2.42 2.34
N HIS A 160 -17.96 -2.31 1.54
CA HIS A 160 -17.08 -1.14 1.57
C HIS A 160 -17.52 -0.12 0.54
N THR A 161 -17.46 1.18 0.89
CA THR A 161 -17.66 2.28 -0.05
C THR A 161 -16.29 2.84 -0.47
N PRO A 162 -15.71 2.41 -1.61
CA PRO A 162 -14.37 2.85 -2.01
C PRO A 162 -14.42 4.30 -2.51
N SER A 163 -14.25 5.27 -1.62
CA SER A 163 -14.19 6.70 -1.97
C SER A 163 -12.77 7.20 -2.23
N LYS A 164 -11.76 6.57 -1.62
CA LYS A 164 -10.33 6.86 -1.79
C LYS A 164 -9.60 5.55 -2.09
N VAL A 165 -8.86 5.53 -3.19
CA VAL A 165 -8.13 4.34 -3.66
C VAL A 165 -6.66 4.66 -3.85
N GLU A 166 -5.81 3.82 -3.28
CA GLU A 166 -4.39 3.74 -3.63
C GLU A 166 -4.18 2.55 -4.57
N LEU A 167 -3.69 2.84 -5.77
CA LEU A 167 -3.31 1.82 -6.75
C LEU A 167 -1.90 1.31 -6.41
N ILE A 168 -1.70 -0.01 -6.42
CA ILE A 168 -0.38 -0.63 -6.31
C ILE A 168 -0.14 -1.48 -7.56
N VAL A 169 0.81 -1.07 -8.38
CA VAL A 169 1.24 -1.80 -9.57
C VAL A 169 2.28 -2.83 -9.15
N GLN A 170 1.93 -4.10 -9.32
CA GLN A 170 2.72 -5.26 -8.95
C GLN A 170 3.32 -5.95 -10.18
N GLY A 171 4.41 -6.70 -9.95
CA GLY A 171 5.16 -7.40 -11.01
C GLY A 171 6.66 -7.16 -10.99
N GLY A 172 7.19 -6.42 -10.01
CA GLY A 172 8.61 -6.32 -9.68
C GLY A 172 9.48 -5.44 -10.58
N THR A 173 9.16 -5.34 -11.87
CA THR A 173 9.96 -4.57 -12.86
C THR A 173 9.10 -3.79 -13.86
N PHE A 174 7.95 -3.26 -13.41
CA PHE A 174 7.07 -2.43 -14.25
C PHE A 174 7.80 -1.28 -14.98
N PRO A 175 8.74 -0.55 -14.35
CA PRO A 175 9.52 0.50 -15.05
C PRO A 175 10.42 0.00 -16.19
N ALA A 176 10.70 -1.32 -16.26
CA ALA A 176 11.48 -1.91 -17.34
C ALA A 176 10.64 -2.25 -18.60
N LEU A 177 9.31 -2.19 -18.50
CA LEU A 177 8.42 -2.39 -19.65
C LEU A 177 8.44 -1.17 -20.58
N SER A 178 7.95 -1.32 -21.81
CA SER A 178 7.91 -0.20 -22.76
C SER A 178 7.08 0.97 -22.21
N ILE A 179 7.53 2.18 -22.52
CA ILE A 179 6.85 3.44 -22.15
C ILE A 179 5.38 3.41 -22.58
N ARG A 180 5.09 2.92 -23.80
CA ARG A 180 3.73 2.77 -24.33
C ARG A 180 2.87 1.85 -23.47
N TYR A 181 3.41 0.70 -23.04
CA TYR A 181 2.70 -0.23 -22.17
C TYR A 181 2.42 0.40 -20.80
N GLN A 182 3.40 1.05 -20.20
CA GLN A 182 3.26 1.69 -18.89
C GLN A 182 2.20 2.80 -18.91
N GLU A 183 2.22 3.67 -19.92
CA GLU A 183 1.21 4.72 -20.12
C GLU A 183 -0.19 4.13 -20.33
N TRP A 184 -0.33 3.17 -21.23
CA TRP A 184 -1.58 2.45 -21.46
C TRP A 184 -2.10 1.83 -20.16
N PHE A 185 -1.24 1.16 -19.40
CA PHE A 185 -1.61 0.46 -18.18
C PHE A 185 -2.19 1.40 -17.14
N ILE A 186 -1.48 2.50 -16.85
CA ILE A 186 -1.95 3.49 -15.87
C ILE A 186 -3.19 4.22 -16.34
N ARG A 187 -3.26 4.60 -17.63
CA ARG A 187 -4.46 5.21 -18.23
C ARG A 187 -5.69 4.33 -17.97
N ARG A 188 -5.60 3.05 -18.30
CA ARG A 188 -6.70 2.08 -18.14
C ARG A 188 -7.07 1.83 -16.67
N CYS A 189 -6.10 1.85 -15.75
CA CYS A 189 -6.41 1.82 -14.32
C CYS A 189 -7.20 3.06 -13.87
N LEU A 190 -6.84 4.25 -14.35
CA LEU A 190 -7.56 5.49 -14.04
C LEU A 190 -8.96 5.50 -14.65
N ASP A 191 -9.11 5.04 -15.91
CA ASP A 191 -10.42 4.87 -16.56
C ASP A 191 -11.38 3.99 -15.74
N ALA A 192 -10.85 2.93 -15.11
CA ALA A 192 -11.65 2.05 -14.26
C ALA A 192 -12.09 2.71 -12.94
N LEU A 193 -11.28 3.65 -12.41
CA LEU A 193 -11.67 4.45 -11.25
C LEU A 193 -12.72 5.51 -11.59
N THR A 194 -12.66 6.08 -12.80
CA THR A 194 -13.59 7.13 -13.25
C THR A 194 -14.88 6.57 -13.85
N GLY A 195 -14.84 5.33 -14.36
CA GLY A 195 -15.90 4.73 -15.17
C GLY A 195 -15.98 5.33 -16.59
N LYS A 196 -15.02 6.16 -17.00
CA LYS A 196 -15.00 6.83 -18.31
C LYS A 196 -13.74 6.43 -19.06
N LEU A 197 -13.90 6.04 -20.33
CA LEU A 197 -12.77 5.76 -21.22
C LEU A 197 -12.11 7.08 -21.65
N SER A 198 -10.79 7.09 -21.74
CA SER A 198 -10.00 8.25 -22.18
C SER A 198 -9.15 7.92 -23.41
N SER A 199 -8.87 8.91 -24.24
CA SER A 199 -8.02 8.72 -25.42
C SER A 199 -6.54 8.63 -25.04
N ASN A 200 -6.13 9.37 -24.01
CA ASN A 200 -4.74 9.47 -23.56
C ASN A 200 -4.63 9.59 -22.03
N LEU A 201 -3.41 9.47 -21.50
CA LEU A 201 -3.15 9.49 -20.06
C LEU A 201 -3.54 10.82 -19.39
N GLU A 202 -3.36 11.97 -20.06
CA GLU A 202 -3.66 13.27 -19.47
C GLU A 202 -5.17 13.51 -19.33
N GLU A 203 -5.97 13.06 -20.31
CA GLU A 203 -7.43 13.01 -20.18
C GLU A 203 -7.88 12.11 -19.01
N ALA A 204 -7.28 10.92 -18.88
CA ALA A 204 -7.57 10.01 -17.76
C ALA A 204 -7.28 10.67 -16.41
N LYS A 205 -6.13 11.36 -16.31
CA LYS A 205 -5.74 12.11 -15.10
C LYS A 205 -6.72 13.22 -14.81
N LYS A 206 -7.08 14.06 -15.80
CA LYS A 206 -8.04 15.15 -15.64
C LYS A 206 -9.42 14.64 -15.17
N ALA A 207 -9.90 13.53 -15.74
CA ALA A 207 -11.14 12.89 -15.30
C ALA A 207 -11.03 12.35 -13.86
N ALA A 208 -9.88 11.76 -13.51
CA ALA A 208 -9.64 11.20 -12.17
C ALA A 208 -9.54 12.25 -11.06
N GLU A 209 -9.21 13.51 -11.36
CA GLU A 209 -9.16 14.59 -10.36
C GLU A 209 -10.52 14.81 -9.67
N ASN A 210 -11.61 14.64 -10.41
CA ASN A 210 -12.98 14.87 -9.94
C ASN A 210 -13.80 13.57 -9.80
N SER A 211 -13.15 12.40 -9.83
CA SER A 211 -13.86 11.13 -9.69
C SER A 211 -14.44 10.95 -8.28
N ALA A 212 -15.61 10.31 -8.20
CA ALA A 212 -16.19 9.84 -6.95
C ALA A 212 -15.26 8.85 -6.21
N VAL A 213 -14.53 8.02 -6.97
CA VAL A 213 -13.47 7.16 -6.47
C VAL A 213 -12.12 7.86 -6.69
N ARG A 214 -11.65 8.58 -5.68
CA ARG A 214 -10.43 9.40 -5.80
C ARG A 214 -9.19 8.52 -5.81
N ASN A 215 -8.35 8.68 -6.84
CA ASN A 215 -7.00 8.14 -6.80
C ASN A 215 -6.15 8.99 -5.84
N VAL A 216 -5.83 8.46 -4.66
CA VAL A 216 -5.03 9.16 -3.65
C VAL A 216 -3.54 8.88 -3.74
N GLY A 217 -3.16 7.92 -4.59
CA GLY A 217 -1.77 7.60 -4.87
C GLY A 217 -1.65 6.42 -5.83
N ILE A 218 -0.54 6.39 -6.54
CA ILE A 218 -0.08 5.25 -7.30
C ILE A 218 1.27 4.82 -6.70
N THR A 219 1.39 3.53 -6.43
CA THR A 219 2.61 2.87 -5.97
C THR A 219 3.13 1.96 -7.07
N VAL A 220 4.43 2.02 -7.35
CA VAL A 220 5.10 1.11 -8.29
C VAL A 220 6.18 0.33 -7.55
N GLU A 221 6.19 -0.99 -7.71
CA GLU A 221 7.27 -1.86 -7.27
C GLU A 221 8.36 -1.92 -8.36
N THR A 222 9.63 -1.74 -7.98
CA THR A 222 10.76 -1.82 -8.91
C THR A 222 12.03 -2.34 -8.24
N ARG A 223 13.04 -2.64 -9.06
CA ARG A 223 14.40 -2.92 -8.61
C ARG A 223 15.21 -1.63 -8.50
N PRO A 224 16.19 -1.55 -7.58
CA PRO A 224 17.09 -0.40 -7.45
C PRO A 224 17.76 0.04 -8.76
N ASP A 225 18.29 -0.90 -9.55
CA ASP A 225 18.93 -0.66 -10.85
C ASP A 225 17.97 -0.14 -11.94
N ARG A 226 16.65 -0.13 -11.68
CA ARG A 226 15.59 0.36 -12.58
C ARG A 226 14.82 1.51 -11.95
N CYS A 227 15.56 2.37 -11.24
CA CYS A 227 15.02 3.52 -10.53
C CYS A 227 15.93 4.75 -10.65
N GLY A 228 16.50 4.96 -11.84
CA GLY A 228 17.29 6.14 -12.17
C GLY A 228 16.43 7.36 -12.50
N ARG A 229 17.10 8.46 -12.87
CA ARG A 229 16.45 9.75 -13.17
C ARG A 229 15.39 9.61 -14.28
N ARG A 230 15.72 8.88 -15.36
CA ARG A 230 14.82 8.65 -16.50
C ARG A 230 13.55 7.89 -16.11
N GLU A 231 13.69 6.80 -15.35
CA GLU A 231 12.55 6.02 -14.88
C GLU A 231 11.70 6.83 -13.89
N VAL A 232 12.33 7.59 -13.00
CA VAL A 232 11.63 8.43 -12.02
C VAL A 232 10.87 9.57 -12.68
N ASP A 233 11.45 10.24 -13.68
CA ASP A 233 10.78 11.28 -14.47
C ASP A 233 9.52 10.75 -15.14
N PHE A 234 9.60 9.53 -15.67
CA PHE A 234 8.47 8.88 -16.29
C PHE A 234 7.42 8.41 -15.28
N MET A 235 7.83 7.84 -14.13
CA MET A 235 6.92 7.51 -13.04
C MET A 235 6.14 8.74 -12.54
N LEU A 236 6.79 9.89 -12.42
CA LEU A 236 6.13 11.15 -12.08
C LEU A 236 5.09 11.56 -13.14
N LYS A 237 5.40 11.40 -14.43
CA LYS A 237 4.45 11.63 -15.54
C LYS A 237 3.20 10.75 -15.39
N LEU A 238 3.38 9.49 -15.01
CA LEU A 238 2.30 8.53 -14.75
C LEU A 238 1.45 8.90 -13.51
N GLY A 239 1.89 9.82 -12.65
CA GLY A 239 1.23 10.17 -11.40
C GLY A 239 1.60 9.25 -10.23
N VAL A 240 2.74 8.56 -10.32
CA VAL A 240 3.30 7.78 -9.22
C VAL A 240 3.64 8.72 -8.06
N THR A 241 3.29 8.29 -6.85
CA THR A 241 3.62 9.03 -5.62
C THR A 241 4.52 8.25 -4.68
N ARG A 242 4.61 6.92 -4.88
CA ARG A 242 5.39 6.02 -4.03
C ARG A 242 6.10 4.98 -4.87
N VAL A 243 7.36 4.71 -4.54
CA VAL A 243 8.16 3.64 -5.13
C VAL A 243 8.51 2.65 -4.04
N GLU A 244 8.38 1.36 -4.36
CA GLU A 244 8.85 0.30 -3.49
C GLU A 244 10.05 -0.40 -4.13
N LEU A 245 11.16 -0.38 -3.40
CA LEU A 245 12.44 -0.89 -3.86
C LEU A 245 12.69 -2.26 -3.25
N GLY A 246 12.94 -3.23 -4.12
CA GLY A 246 13.40 -4.56 -3.75
C GLY A 246 14.84 -4.56 -3.24
N VAL A 247 15.08 -3.99 -2.05
CA VAL A 247 16.41 -3.89 -1.40
C VAL A 247 16.89 -5.26 -0.95
N GLN A 248 16.04 -6.04 -0.29
CA GLN A 248 16.30 -7.38 0.26
C GLN A 248 17.27 -7.38 1.44
N ALA A 249 18.53 -7.04 1.25
CA ALA A 249 19.57 -6.95 2.27
C ALA A 249 20.45 -5.71 2.02
N LEU A 250 21.47 -5.46 2.82
CA LEU A 250 22.43 -4.36 2.56
C LEU A 250 23.86 -4.89 2.56
N TYR A 251 24.10 -5.94 1.79
CA TYR A 251 25.43 -6.50 1.56
C TYR A 251 25.54 -7.05 0.13
N ASP A 252 26.62 -6.68 -0.57
CA ASP A 252 26.85 -7.13 -1.95
C ASP A 252 27.19 -8.63 -2.03
N ASP A 253 27.88 -9.20 -1.03
CA ASP A 253 28.17 -10.64 -0.95
C ASP A 253 26.90 -11.51 -0.88
N VAL A 254 25.82 -10.97 -0.32
CA VAL A 254 24.50 -11.62 -0.28
C VAL A 254 23.81 -11.50 -1.63
N TYR A 255 23.89 -10.33 -2.28
CA TYR A 255 23.34 -10.13 -3.62
C TYR A 255 23.96 -11.07 -4.64
N GLU A 256 25.28 -11.19 -4.65
CA GLU A 256 26.01 -12.14 -5.49
C GLU A 256 25.53 -13.58 -5.22
N ALA A 257 25.50 -13.99 -3.95
CA ALA A 257 25.13 -15.36 -3.56
C ALA A 257 23.72 -15.77 -3.99
N VAL A 258 22.78 -14.81 -4.08
CA VAL A 258 21.39 -15.07 -4.48
C VAL A 258 21.11 -14.70 -5.94
N GLY A 259 22.13 -14.32 -6.73
CA GLY A 259 21.97 -13.91 -8.12
C GLY A 259 21.12 -12.66 -8.28
N ARG A 260 21.27 -11.68 -7.38
CA ARG A 260 20.55 -10.40 -7.43
C ARG A 260 21.33 -9.43 -8.32
N GLY A 261 20.71 -8.96 -9.41
CA GLY A 261 21.40 -8.12 -10.41
C GLY A 261 21.52 -6.63 -10.07
N HIS A 262 21.74 -6.25 -8.81
CA HIS A 262 22.05 -4.88 -8.42
C HIS A 262 22.95 -4.86 -7.18
N THR A 263 23.58 -3.73 -6.91
CA THR A 263 24.48 -3.50 -5.77
C THR A 263 23.80 -2.71 -4.66
N VAL A 264 24.48 -2.56 -3.53
CA VAL A 264 24.09 -1.63 -2.46
C VAL A 264 24.18 -0.18 -2.95
N GLU A 265 25.16 0.12 -3.82
CA GLU A 265 25.30 1.45 -4.42
C GLU A 265 24.07 1.83 -5.28
N ASP A 266 23.52 0.89 -6.05
CA ASP A 266 22.27 1.10 -6.78
C ASP A 266 21.10 1.42 -5.84
N VAL A 267 21.07 0.81 -4.65
CA VAL A 267 20.07 1.13 -3.62
C VAL A 267 20.23 2.58 -3.15
N LYS A 268 21.45 3.02 -2.84
CA LYS A 268 21.72 4.40 -2.41
C LYS A 268 21.27 5.41 -3.46
N LYS A 269 21.68 5.19 -4.72
CA LYS A 269 21.31 6.04 -5.87
C LYS A 269 19.79 6.08 -6.08
N ALA A 270 19.11 4.93 -6.01
CA ALA A 270 17.66 4.86 -6.16
C ALA A 270 16.92 5.61 -5.03
N PHE A 271 17.40 5.50 -3.79
CA PHE A 271 16.85 6.24 -2.65
C PHE A 271 17.00 7.75 -2.83
N GLN A 272 18.20 8.22 -3.18
CA GLN A 272 18.46 9.64 -3.44
C GLN A 272 17.60 10.15 -4.58
N THR A 273 17.59 9.45 -5.71
CA THR A 273 16.82 9.82 -6.91
C THR A 273 15.33 9.96 -6.57
N CYS A 274 14.74 8.96 -5.92
CA CYS A 274 13.33 9.04 -5.52
C CYS A 274 13.05 10.20 -4.56
N LYS A 275 13.90 10.41 -3.55
CA LYS A 275 13.69 11.45 -2.54
C LYS A 275 13.84 12.85 -3.11
N ASP A 276 14.84 13.09 -3.96
CA ASP A 276 15.06 14.37 -4.63
C ASP A 276 14.01 14.69 -5.69
N ALA A 277 13.30 13.67 -6.18
CA ALA A 277 12.08 13.82 -6.98
C ALA A 277 10.80 13.99 -6.14
N GLY A 278 10.90 14.01 -4.81
CA GLY A 278 9.75 14.16 -3.91
C GLY A 278 8.89 12.90 -3.72
N LEU A 279 9.32 11.72 -4.20
CA LEU A 279 8.58 10.47 -4.06
C LEU A 279 8.76 9.85 -2.67
N LYS A 280 7.75 9.09 -2.22
CA LYS A 280 7.85 8.22 -1.03
C LYS A 280 8.62 6.95 -1.37
N VAL A 281 9.48 6.50 -0.46
CA VAL A 281 10.33 5.31 -0.65
C VAL A 281 9.98 4.22 0.36
N VAL A 282 9.68 3.03 -0.16
CA VAL A 282 9.47 1.82 0.64
C VAL A 282 10.62 0.85 0.43
N ALA A 283 11.26 0.40 1.51
CA ALA A 283 12.23 -0.68 1.44
C ALA A 283 11.51 -2.03 1.61
N HIS A 284 11.73 -2.96 0.67
CA HIS A 284 11.44 -4.38 0.89
C HIS A 284 12.70 -5.02 1.42
N MET A 285 12.66 -5.50 2.67
CA MET A 285 13.75 -6.23 3.29
C MET A 285 13.35 -7.70 3.45
N MET A 286 14.29 -8.59 3.16
CA MET A 286 14.17 -10.01 3.41
C MET A 286 15.09 -10.42 4.55
N VAL A 287 14.66 -11.39 5.36
CA VAL A 287 15.47 -11.95 6.45
C VAL A 287 15.71 -13.43 6.23
N GLY A 288 16.88 -13.91 6.64
CA GLY A 288 17.29 -15.30 6.44
C GLY A 288 17.57 -15.65 4.98
N LEU A 289 18.07 -14.71 4.18
CA LEU A 289 18.65 -15.04 2.87
C LEU A 289 19.93 -15.90 3.04
N PRO A 290 20.36 -16.64 2.01
CA PRO A 290 21.69 -17.27 2.02
C PRO A 290 22.79 -16.28 2.41
N ARG A 291 23.76 -16.76 3.22
CA ARG A 291 24.83 -15.96 3.86
C ARG A 291 24.40 -14.97 4.96
N MET A 292 23.10 -14.92 5.31
CA MET A 292 22.61 -14.11 6.43
C MET A 292 22.52 -14.93 7.72
N THR A 293 22.78 -14.25 8.83
CA THR A 293 22.46 -14.68 10.20
C THR A 293 21.53 -13.66 10.85
N PRO A 294 20.81 -13.98 11.95
CA PRO A 294 19.97 -13.01 12.64
C PRO A 294 20.71 -11.72 13.02
N GLU A 295 21.99 -11.82 13.37
CA GLU A 295 22.87 -10.68 13.68
C GLU A 295 23.16 -9.84 12.44
N ARG A 296 23.53 -10.47 11.30
CA ARG A 296 23.75 -9.74 10.03
C ARG A 296 22.47 -9.08 9.54
N ASP A 297 21.32 -9.74 9.68
CA ASP A 297 20.00 -9.19 9.36
C ASP A 297 19.70 -7.96 10.22
N LEU A 298 19.88 -8.06 11.54
CA LEU A 298 19.68 -6.93 12.45
C LEU A 298 20.63 -5.77 12.12
N ASN A 299 21.89 -6.06 11.79
CA ASN A 299 22.84 -5.04 11.34
C ASN A 299 22.40 -4.39 10.01
N SER A 300 21.84 -5.16 9.07
CA SER A 300 21.26 -4.62 7.84
C SER A 300 20.14 -3.63 8.14
N PHE A 301 19.26 -3.92 9.11
CA PHE A 301 18.24 -2.96 9.55
C PHE A 301 18.83 -1.73 10.25
N LYS A 302 19.88 -1.89 11.06
CA LYS A 302 20.59 -0.75 11.66
C LYS A 302 21.16 0.16 10.58
N GLN A 303 21.82 -0.39 9.57
CA GLN A 303 22.29 0.37 8.40
C GLN A 303 21.12 1.10 7.71
N LEU A 304 20.04 0.38 7.40
CA LEU A 304 18.86 0.96 6.72
C LEU A 304 18.24 2.14 7.49
N PHE A 305 18.22 2.07 8.83
CA PHE A 305 17.57 3.06 9.68
C PHE A 305 18.48 4.24 10.06
N PHE A 306 19.77 4.00 10.21
CA PHE A 306 20.69 4.99 10.79
C PHE A 306 21.72 5.54 9.80
N ASN A 307 22.05 4.84 8.71
CA ASN A 307 22.86 5.42 7.64
C ASN A 307 22.00 6.41 6.82
N ALA A 308 22.50 7.64 6.66
CA ALA A 308 21.84 8.70 5.93
C ALA A 308 21.58 8.36 4.45
N ASP A 309 22.36 7.49 3.83
CA ASP A 309 22.17 7.09 2.42
C ASP A 309 20.80 6.45 2.16
N PHE A 310 20.20 5.82 3.19
CA PHE A 310 18.93 5.10 3.08
C PHE A 310 17.77 5.83 3.78
N ARG A 311 17.43 5.46 5.02
CA ARG A 311 16.33 6.00 5.83
C ARG A 311 14.98 6.00 5.08
N PRO A 312 14.39 4.83 4.76
CA PRO A 312 13.14 4.77 4.00
C PRO A 312 11.96 5.36 4.78
N ASP A 313 10.87 5.69 4.09
CA ASP A 313 9.63 6.14 4.73
C ASP A 313 8.80 4.98 5.26
N MET A 314 8.87 3.84 4.57
CA MET A 314 8.08 2.66 4.86
C MET A 314 8.90 1.39 4.67
N LEU A 315 8.45 0.31 5.31
CA LEU A 315 9.17 -0.96 5.35
C LEU A 315 8.22 -2.14 5.12
N LYS A 316 8.64 -3.09 4.28
CA LYS A 316 8.06 -4.44 4.20
C LYS A 316 9.13 -5.44 4.60
N ILE A 317 8.83 -6.29 5.57
CA ILE A 317 9.75 -7.34 6.07
C ILE A 317 9.21 -8.69 5.63
N TYR A 318 10.03 -9.47 4.93
CA TYR A 318 9.65 -10.77 4.39
C TYR A 318 10.66 -11.84 4.79
N PRO A 319 10.28 -12.82 5.62
CA PRO A 319 11.13 -14.01 5.82
C PRO A 319 11.40 -14.69 4.48
N CYS A 320 12.63 -15.15 4.26
CA CYS A 320 12.95 -16.00 3.12
C CYS A 320 12.24 -17.35 3.30
N LEU A 321 11.63 -17.85 2.22
CA LEU A 321 10.83 -19.07 2.22
C LEU A 321 11.34 -20.00 1.12
N VAL A 322 11.28 -21.31 1.37
CA VAL A 322 11.58 -22.32 0.37
C VAL A 322 10.30 -22.67 -0.38
N LEU A 323 10.32 -22.53 -1.71
CA LEU A 323 9.18 -22.80 -2.60
C LEU A 323 9.65 -23.74 -3.70
N ARG A 324 8.88 -24.80 -4.02
CA ARG A 324 9.29 -25.85 -4.98
C ARG A 324 9.83 -25.36 -6.33
N ARG A 325 9.35 -24.22 -6.82
CA ARG A 325 9.74 -23.65 -8.13
C ARG A 325 10.74 -22.50 -8.02
N SER A 326 11.66 -22.57 -7.06
CA SER A 326 12.81 -21.67 -6.96
C SER A 326 14.11 -22.47 -6.89
N ASP A 327 15.22 -21.87 -7.31
CA ASP A 327 16.54 -22.51 -7.24
C ASP A 327 16.98 -22.73 -5.78
N LEU A 328 16.44 -21.93 -4.85
CA LEU A 328 16.63 -22.11 -3.40
C LEU A 328 16.09 -23.46 -2.90
N TYR A 329 15.06 -24.03 -3.54
CA TYR A 329 14.55 -25.36 -3.19
C TYR A 329 15.60 -26.45 -3.42
N GLN A 330 16.35 -26.37 -4.53
CA GLN A 330 17.41 -27.34 -4.82
C GLN A 330 18.55 -27.27 -3.80
N ARG A 331 18.94 -26.05 -3.38
CA ARG A 331 19.95 -25.87 -2.32
C ARG A 331 19.46 -26.40 -0.98
N TRP A 332 18.19 -26.20 -0.66
CA TRP A 332 17.57 -26.76 0.53
C TRP A 332 17.53 -28.29 0.50
N GLU A 333 17.16 -28.92 -0.63
CA GLU A 333 17.17 -30.39 -0.77
C GLU A 333 18.57 -30.99 -0.56
N LYS A 334 19.62 -30.27 -0.96
CA LYS A 334 21.02 -30.67 -0.75
C LYS A 334 21.56 -30.37 0.64
N GLY A 335 20.78 -29.74 1.53
CA GLY A 335 21.22 -29.31 2.86
C GLY A 335 22.11 -28.06 2.87
N GLU A 336 22.29 -27.39 1.73
CA GLU A 336 23.14 -26.19 1.58
C GLU A 336 22.46 -24.92 2.10
N TYR A 337 21.16 -24.95 2.39
CA TYR A 337 20.40 -23.82 2.90
C TYR A 337 19.29 -24.27 3.86
N LYS A 338 19.19 -23.57 5.00
CA LYS A 338 18.12 -23.74 5.98
C LYS A 338 17.44 -22.40 6.24
N PRO A 339 16.13 -22.25 5.97
CA PRO A 339 15.42 -21.02 6.31
C PRO A 339 15.29 -20.85 7.83
N TYR A 340 15.07 -19.63 8.29
CA TYR A 340 14.76 -19.39 9.70
C TYR A 340 13.44 -20.05 10.10
N ASP A 341 13.44 -20.61 11.31
CA ASP A 341 12.22 -21.05 11.97
C ASP A 341 11.37 -19.86 12.47
N LEU A 342 10.22 -20.19 13.04
CA LEU A 342 9.27 -19.23 13.55
C LEU A 342 9.84 -18.38 14.71
N GLU A 343 10.50 -19.00 15.69
CA GLU A 343 10.97 -18.31 16.89
C GLU A 343 12.15 -17.38 16.58
N THR A 344 13.10 -17.84 15.78
CA THR A 344 14.21 -17.03 15.25
C THR A 344 13.69 -15.80 14.54
N THR A 345 12.70 -15.99 13.66
CA THR A 345 12.10 -14.89 12.91
C THR A 345 11.35 -13.91 13.81
N ILE A 346 10.59 -14.41 14.80
CA ILE A 346 9.88 -13.57 15.77
C ILE A 346 10.88 -12.72 16.57
N ASN A 347 11.93 -13.34 17.11
CA ASN A 347 12.95 -12.66 17.90
C ASN A 347 13.65 -11.56 17.09
N LEU A 348 14.03 -11.85 15.84
CA LEU A 348 14.60 -10.85 14.95
C LEU A 348 13.65 -9.66 14.70
N ILE A 349 12.37 -9.93 14.40
CA ILE A 349 11.38 -8.87 14.19
C ILE A 349 11.19 -8.02 15.47
N VAL A 350 11.25 -8.64 16.65
CA VAL A 350 11.20 -7.95 17.95
C VAL A 350 12.36 -6.95 18.06
N GLU A 351 13.59 -7.40 17.81
CA GLU A 351 14.78 -6.53 17.87
C GLU A 351 14.71 -5.38 16.85
N VAL A 352 14.30 -5.67 15.61
CA VAL A 352 14.08 -4.64 14.58
C VAL A 352 13.03 -3.62 15.03
N LYS A 353 11.96 -4.06 15.70
CA LYS A 353 10.90 -3.19 16.20
C LYS A 353 11.29 -2.36 17.42
N LYS A 354 12.30 -2.75 18.20
CA LYS A 354 12.84 -1.95 19.31
C LYS A 354 13.57 -0.71 18.78
N ILE A 355 14.32 -0.86 17.70
CA ILE A 355 15.17 0.20 17.14
C ILE A 355 14.50 1.05 16.05
N ILE A 356 13.30 0.69 15.61
CA ILE A 356 12.68 1.32 14.44
C ILE A 356 12.40 2.81 14.64
N PRO A 357 12.89 3.69 13.74
CA PRO A 357 12.61 5.12 13.86
C PRO A 357 11.12 5.47 13.73
N PRO A 358 10.67 6.51 14.43
CA PRO A 358 9.24 6.85 14.54
C PRO A 358 8.60 7.37 13.24
N TRP A 359 9.41 7.78 12.24
CA TRP A 359 8.95 8.19 10.92
C TRP A 359 8.69 7.01 9.97
N ILE A 360 9.15 5.80 10.30
CA ILE A 360 8.99 4.63 9.43
C ILE A 360 7.63 3.98 9.65
N ARG A 361 6.95 3.66 8.56
CA ARG A 361 5.71 2.86 8.57
C ARG A 361 5.99 1.41 8.16
N VAL A 362 5.87 0.46 9.08
CA VAL A 362 5.94 -0.97 8.73
C VAL A 362 4.65 -1.40 8.06
N MET A 363 4.68 -1.62 6.76
CA MET A 363 3.52 -1.97 5.94
C MET A 363 3.13 -3.44 6.11
N ARG A 364 4.12 -4.34 6.04
CA ARG A 364 3.89 -5.80 6.12
C ARG A 364 5.07 -6.50 6.80
N VAL A 365 4.81 -7.66 7.41
CA VAL A 365 5.79 -8.49 8.15
C VAL A 365 5.60 -9.96 7.76
N GLN A 366 5.39 -10.23 6.47
CA GLN A 366 5.20 -11.55 5.81
C GLN A 366 4.59 -11.34 4.42
N ARG A 367 4.78 -12.26 3.47
CA ARG A 367 4.13 -12.20 2.15
C ARG A 367 2.75 -12.85 2.18
N ASP A 368 1.92 -12.56 1.17
CA ASP A 368 0.61 -13.20 0.98
C ASP A 368 0.77 -14.56 0.27
N ILE A 369 1.73 -15.39 0.66
CA ILE A 369 1.98 -16.72 0.08
C ILE A 369 1.16 -17.75 0.87
N PRO A 370 0.25 -18.51 0.23
CA PRO A 370 -0.45 -19.62 0.86
C PRO A 370 0.50 -20.63 1.52
N ALA A 371 0.21 -21.00 2.77
CA ALA A 371 1.07 -21.86 3.59
C ALA A 371 1.36 -23.23 2.97
N TRP A 372 0.40 -23.79 2.22
CA TRP A 372 0.55 -25.09 1.54
C TRP A 372 1.59 -25.08 0.40
N MET A 373 1.98 -23.91 -0.10
CA MET A 373 3.08 -23.78 -1.08
C MET A 373 4.45 -23.62 -0.44
N ILE A 374 4.49 -23.31 0.86
CA ILE A 374 5.73 -23.13 1.60
C ILE A 374 6.26 -24.51 1.96
N VAL A 375 7.32 -24.93 1.29
CA VAL A 375 8.02 -26.19 1.58
C VAL A 375 8.61 -26.09 2.97
N ASP A 376 9.42 -25.06 3.20
CA ASP A 376 10.10 -24.82 4.47
C ASP A 376 10.23 -23.30 4.78
N GLY A 377 10.44 -22.99 6.05
CA GLY A 377 10.41 -21.64 6.63
C GLY A 377 9.07 -21.30 7.29
N VAL A 378 8.84 -20.02 7.54
CA VAL A 378 7.69 -19.54 8.33
C VAL A 378 6.35 -19.74 7.60
N LYS A 379 5.51 -20.65 8.12
CA LYS A 379 4.16 -20.93 7.58
C LYS A 379 3.02 -20.19 8.30
N LYS A 380 3.25 -19.67 9.51
CA LYS A 380 2.20 -18.97 10.29
C LYS A 380 1.84 -17.62 9.66
N GLY A 381 0.54 -17.37 9.53
CA GLY A 381 -0.02 -16.17 8.89
C GLY A 381 -0.19 -14.94 9.80
N ASN A 382 0.23 -14.98 11.07
CA ASN A 382 0.04 -13.89 12.04
C ASN A 382 1.35 -13.40 12.68
N LEU A 383 2.45 -13.42 11.92
CA LEU A 383 3.80 -13.14 12.42
C LEU A 383 3.94 -11.78 13.13
N ARG A 384 3.29 -10.74 12.58
CA ARG A 384 3.23 -9.40 13.19
C ARG A 384 2.64 -9.43 14.59
N GLU A 385 1.57 -10.20 14.79
CA GLU A 385 0.87 -10.26 16.06
C GLU A 385 1.73 -10.95 17.12
N LEU A 386 2.33 -12.08 16.75
CA LEU A 386 3.25 -12.83 17.62
C LEU A 386 4.44 -11.96 18.05
N ALA A 387 5.07 -11.26 17.11
CA ALA A 387 6.18 -10.35 17.41
C ALA A 387 5.76 -9.18 18.32
N LEU A 388 4.58 -8.59 18.11
CA LEU A 388 4.07 -7.52 18.99
C LEU A 388 3.66 -8.01 20.38
N LYS A 389 3.21 -9.27 20.51
CA LYS A 389 2.94 -9.90 21.82
C LYS A 389 4.26 -10.10 22.58
N ARG A 390 5.28 -10.67 21.93
CA ARG A 390 6.62 -10.88 22.51
C ARG A 390 7.31 -9.57 22.88
N LEU A 391 7.23 -8.56 22.02
CA LEU A 391 7.77 -7.22 22.31
C LEU A 391 7.18 -6.63 23.60
N ARG A 392 5.85 -6.75 23.78
CA ARG A 392 5.14 -6.26 24.97
C ARG A 392 5.48 -7.06 26.22
N SER A 393 5.61 -8.39 26.12
CA SER A 393 6.03 -9.20 27.27
C SER A 393 7.45 -8.89 27.74
N GLN A 394 8.28 -8.25 26.91
CA GLN A 394 9.60 -7.75 27.27
C GLN A 394 9.58 -6.29 27.77
N GLY A 395 8.41 -5.66 27.95
CA GLY A 395 8.30 -4.28 28.41
C GLY A 395 8.54 -3.21 27.33
N TYR A 396 8.62 -3.58 26.05
CA TYR A 396 8.87 -2.64 24.96
C TYR A 396 7.59 -2.28 24.19
N ALA A 397 7.59 -1.07 23.62
CA ALA A 397 6.55 -0.58 22.71
C ALA A 397 7.16 -0.18 21.35
N CYS A 398 6.52 -0.61 20.26
CA CYS A 398 6.98 -0.29 18.91
C CYS A 398 6.57 1.14 18.52
N ARG A 399 7.55 2.01 18.22
CA ARG A 399 7.31 3.44 17.90
C ARG A 399 7.11 3.76 16.41
N CYS A 400 7.09 2.76 15.53
CA CYS A 400 6.81 2.97 14.10
C CYS A 400 5.42 3.61 13.89
N VAL A 401 5.24 4.35 12.78
CA VAL A 401 3.98 5.04 12.43
C VAL A 401 2.77 4.12 12.63
N ARG A 402 2.77 2.92 12.03
CA ARG A 402 1.62 2.00 12.06
C ARG A 402 1.20 1.55 13.46
N CYS A 403 2.13 1.46 14.40
CA CYS A 403 1.81 1.05 15.78
C CYS A 403 1.21 2.20 16.60
N ARG A 404 1.39 3.44 16.16
CA ARG A 404 0.88 4.66 16.80
C ARG A 404 -0.36 5.24 16.10
N GLU A 405 -0.73 4.75 14.91
CA GLU A 405 -1.91 5.24 14.15
C GLU A 405 -3.19 5.13 14.99
N MET A 406 -3.92 6.25 15.14
CA MET A 406 -5.16 6.33 15.93
C MET A 406 -6.16 5.22 15.59
N GLY A 407 -6.43 4.97 14.30
CA GLY A 407 -7.40 3.95 13.90
C GLY A 407 -7.07 2.55 14.45
N HIS A 408 -5.79 2.21 14.56
CA HIS A 408 -5.37 0.93 15.14
C HIS A 408 -5.44 0.92 16.67
N ARG A 409 -5.12 2.05 17.33
CA ARG A 409 -5.18 2.21 18.78
C ARG A 409 -6.62 2.20 19.29
N LEU A 410 -7.51 2.97 18.67
CA LEU A 410 -8.95 2.96 18.99
C LEU A 410 -9.55 1.56 18.90
N HIS A 411 -9.32 0.87 17.77
CA HIS A 411 -9.95 -0.42 17.52
C HIS A 411 -9.45 -1.54 18.45
N LYS A 412 -8.18 -1.50 18.86
CA LYS A 412 -7.59 -2.56 19.70
C LYS A 412 -7.58 -2.27 21.19
N GLU A 413 -7.53 -0.99 21.57
CA GLU A 413 -7.26 -0.58 22.95
C GLU A 413 -8.42 0.25 23.53
N GLY A 414 -9.48 0.54 22.75
CA GLY A 414 -10.65 1.28 23.24
C GLY A 414 -10.34 2.71 23.69
N LEU A 415 -9.24 3.27 23.17
CA LEU A 415 -8.66 4.52 23.65
C LEU A 415 -9.65 5.69 23.49
N LYS A 416 -9.86 6.49 24.54
CA LYS A 416 -10.51 7.80 24.43
C LYS A 416 -9.43 8.87 24.25
N VAL A 417 -9.57 9.72 23.23
CA VAL A 417 -8.59 10.77 22.90
C VAL A 417 -9.16 12.13 23.31
N ASN A 418 -8.45 12.84 24.19
CA ASN A 418 -8.74 14.24 24.45
C ASN A 418 -8.01 15.10 23.41
N PHE A 419 -8.76 15.80 22.57
CA PHE A 419 -8.16 16.53 21.45
C PHE A 419 -7.35 17.76 21.87
N ASN A 420 -7.51 18.26 23.10
CA ASN A 420 -6.73 19.38 23.64
C ASN A 420 -5.25 19.01 23.87
N ASP A 421 -4.98 17.71 24.05
CA ASP A 421 -3.66 17.14 24.29
C ASP A 421 -2.93 16.76 22.99
N VAL A 422 -3.50 17.10 21.84
CA VAL A 422 -2.88 16.89 20.53
C VAL A 422 -1.94 18.05 20.21
N LYS A 423 -0.64 17.77 20.13
CA LYS A 423 0.40 18.77 19.84
C LYS A 423 1.20 18.42 18.59
N PHE A 424 1.81 19.45 17.99
CA PHE A 424 2.79 19.25 16.92
C PHE A 424 4.10 18.70 17.46
N LYS A 425 4.69 17.76 16.74
CA LYS A 425 6.06 17.29 16.92
C LYS A 425 6.78 17.32 15.58
N VAL A 426 7.96 17.93 15.55
CA VAL A 426 8.81 18.01 14.35
C VAL A 426 10.08 17.23 14.62
N LEU A 427 10.32 16.18 13.83
CA LEU A 427 11.52 15.37 13.92
C LEU A 427 12.34 15.54 12.64
N ARG A 428 13.58 16.02 12.79
CA ARG A 428 14.49 16.31 11.68
C ARG A 428 15.53 15.22 11.56
N TYR A 429 15.88 14.86 10.33
CA TYR A 429 16.94 13.90 10.04
C TYR A 429 17.47 14.12 8.63
N GLU A 430 18.74 13.83 8.42
CA GLU A 430 19.32 13.84 7.08
C GLU A 430 18.97 12.55 6.34
N ALA A 431 18.77 12.63 5.04
CA ALA A 431 18.70 11.43 4.22
C ALA A 431 19.05 11.71 2.76
N SER A 432 19.92 10.88 2.19
CA SER A 432 20.33 10.88 0.79
C SER A 432 20.73 12.29 0.34
N GLY A 433 21.66 12.90 1.07
CA GLY A 433 22.18 14.26 0.81
C GLY A 433 21.21 15.42 1.06
N GLY A 434 19.97 15.17 1.45
CA GLY A 434 18.95 16.19 1.76
C GLY A 434 18.52 16.19 3.22
N ARG A 435 17.66 17.14 3.58
CA ARG A 435 17.12 17.30 4.95
C ARG A 435 15.65 16.96 4.99
N GLU A 436 15.26 16.04 5.86
CA GLU A 436 13.87 15.62 6.07
C GLU A 436 13.33 16.18 7.40
N ALA A 437 12.04 16.53 7.41
CA ALA A 437 11.26 16.79 8.61
C ALA A 437 9.99 15.93 8.59
N PHE A 438 9.84 15.10 9.61
CA PHE A 438 8.60 14.40 9.92
C PHE A 438 7.79 15.26 10.91
N ILE A 439 6.81 15.98 10.37
CA ILE A 439 5.92 16.87 11.12
C ILE A 439 4.67 16.06 11.47
N SER A 440 4.36 15.89 12.74
CA SER A 440 3.25 15.05 13.19
C SER A 440 2.36 15.76 14.20
N LEU A 441 1.07 15.42 14.20
CA LEU A 441 0.14 15.71 15.28
C LEU A 441 0.01 14.45 16.16
N VAL A 442 0.35 14.58 17.43
CA VAL A 442 0.43 13.47 18.38
C VAL A 442 -0.35 13.82 19.64
N HIS A 443 -1.22 12.92 20.08
CA HIS A 443 -1.82 12.95 21.41
C HIS A 443 -0.75 12.57 22.44
N GLN A 444 -0.29 13.55 23.23
CA GLN A 444 0.89 13.39 24.08
C GLN A 444 0.80 12.27 25.10
N PRO A 445 -0.31 12.09 25.86
CA PRO A 445 -0.39 11.08 26.92
C PRO A 445 -0.21 9.64 26.43
N THR A 446 -0.57 9.36 25.18
CA THR A 446 -0.62 7.99 24.66
C THR A 446 0.28 7.75 23.45
N ASP A 447 1.08 8.75 23.06
CA ASP A 447 1.90 8.78 21.83
C ASP A 447 1.10 8.33 20.59
N THR A 448 -0.19 8.73 20.51
CA THR A 448 -1.09 8.35 19.42
C THR A 448 -1.02 9.36 18.29
N LEU A 449 -0.76 8.87 17.08
CA LEU A 449 -0.56 9.67 15.88
C LEU A 449 -1.90 9.97 15.20
N MET A 450 -2.19 11.26 15.07
CA MET A 450 -3.43 11.81 14.47
C MET A 450 -3.24 12.16 12.98
N GLY A 451 -2.01 12.49 12.58
CA GLY A 451 -1.65 12.79 11.21
C GLY A 451 -0.21 13.24 11.10
N TYR A 452 0.33 13.26 9.89
CA TYR A 452 1.71 13.69 9.64
C TYR A 452 1.94 14.21 8.23
N ILE A 453 3.01 14.98 8.08
CA ILE A 453 3.63 15.39 6.83
C ILE A 453 5.09 14.94 6.79
N ARG A 454 5.53 14.51 5.61
CA ARG A 454 6.94 14.35 5.25
C ARG A 454 7.38 15.55 4.41
N LEU A 455 8.17 16.44 5.01
CA LEU A 455 8.75 17.60 4.35
C LEU A 455 10.23 17.31 4.04
N ARG A 456 10.71 17.69 2.85
CA ARG A 456 12.11 17.52 2.45
C ARG A 456 12.66 18.78 1.80
N LYS A 457 13.85 19.23 2.22
CA LYS A 457 14.74 20.03 1.34
C LYS A 457 15.60 19.04 0.54
N PRO A 458 15.47 19.01 -0.80
CA PRO A 458 16.20 18.06 -1.63
C PRO A 458 17.72 18.32 -1.58
N SER A 459 18.49 17.33 -2.02
CA SER A 459 19.94 17.47 -2.14
C SER A 459 20.33 18.38 -3.31
N LYS A 460 21.61 18.75 -3.39
CA LYS A 460 22.16 19.52 -4.52
C LYS A 460 22.09 18.76 -5.86
N GLU A 461 21.95 17.42 -5.81
CA GLU A 461 21.86 16.54 -6.98
C GLU A 461 20.46 16.48 -7.62
N ALA A 462 19.49 17.22 -7.06
CA ALA A 462 18.14 17.25 -7.60
C ALA A 462 18.12 17.84 -9.02
N TRP A 463 17.70 17.03 -9.99
CA TRP A 463 17.83 17.33 -11.42
C TRP A 463 16.55 17.87 -12.06
N ARG A 464 15.39 17.68 -11.40
CA ARG A 464 14.08 18.04 -11.94
C ARG A 464 14.04 19.53 -12.34
N PRO A 465 13.50 19.90 -13.51
CA PRO A 465 13.43 21.30 -13.95
C PRO A 465 12.68 22.21 -12.96
N GLU A 466 11.74 21.66 -12.21
CA GLU A 466 10.99 22.39 -11.19
C GLU A 466 11.84 22.74 -9.95
N VAL A 467 12.99 22.08 -9.78
CA VAL A 467 13.86 22.13 -8.59
C VAL A 467 15.24 22.72 -8.88
N LYS A 468 15.87 22.33 -9.99
CA LYS A 468 17.26 22.66 -10.30
C LYS A 468 17.48 24.18 -10.27
N GLY A 469 18.44 24.62 -9.45
CA GLY A 469 18.81 26.04 -9.30
C GLY A 469 17.78 26.89 -8.55
N ARG A 470 16.87 26.29 -7.77
CA ARG A 470 15.81 27.00 -7.04
C ARG A 470 15.77 26.57 -5.57
N GLU A 471 15.33 27.48 -4.70
CA GLU A 471 15.11 27.20 -3.29
C GLU A 471 13.76 26.50 -3.05
N VAL A 472 13.75 25.19 -3.28
CA VAL A 472 12.54 24.36 -3.23
C VAL A 472 12.54 23.44 -2.02
N ALA A 473 11.37 23.21 -1.45
CA ALA A 473 11.10 22.07 -0.58
C ALA A 473 9.92 21.23 -1.12
N PHE A 474 9.85 19.97 -0.68
CA PHE A 474 8.81 19.03 -1.04
C PHE A 474 7.94 18.64 0.17
N ILE A 475 6.62 18.71 0.03
CA ILE A 475 5.72 17.82 0.79
C ILE A 475 5.63 16.50 0.01
N ARG A 476 6.31 15.47 0.53
CA ARG A 476 6.37 14.12 -0.05
C ARG A 476 5.15 13.28 0.32
N GLU A 477 4.58 13.56 1.49
CA GLU A 477 3.36 12.91 1.98
C GLU A 477 2.61 13.83 2.93
N LEU A 478 1.28 13.86 2.79
CA LEU A 478 0.36 14.30 3.83
C LEU A 478 -0.57 13.13 4.13
N HIS A 479 -0.67 12.75 5.39
CA HIS A 479 -1.55 11.67 5.83
C HIS A 479 -2.29 12.07 7.10
N VAL A 480 -3.60 12.23 7.02
CA VAL A 480 -4.46 12.47 8.19
C VAL A 480 -5.13 11.16 8.57
N LEU A 481 -4.84 10.68 9.78
CA LEU A 481 -5.28 9.38 10.27
C LEU A 481 -6.65 9.56 10.92
N GLY A 482 -7.66 8.90 10.38
CA GLY A 482 -9.02 8.92 10.91
C GLY A 482 -9.87 7.88 10.21
N THR A 483 -10.98 7.51 10.84
CA THR A 483 -12.03 6.69 10.22
C THR A 483 -12.60 7.47 9.03
N ALA A 484 -12.53 6.90 7.82
CA ALA A 484 -13.26 7.50 6.69
C ALA A 484 -14.75 7.37 6.98
N LEU A 485 -15.40 8.51 7.10
CA LEU A 485 -16.83 8.60 6.91
C LEU A 485 -17.13 8.72 5.41
N PRO A 486 -18.28 8.23 4.95
CA PRO A 486 -18.83 8.57 3.64
C PRO A 486 -18.88 10.10 3.45
N LEU A 487 -18.80 10.55 2.19
CA LEU A 487 -18.97 11.97 1.85
C LEU A 487 -20.35 12.44 2.33
N GLY A 488 -20.39 13.40 3.26
CA GLY A 488 -21.62 14.01 3.78
C GLY A 488 -21.94 13.65 5.24
N GLU A 489 -21.34 12.60 5.80
CA GLU A 489 -21.54 12.22 7.21
C GLU A 489 -20.49 12.88 8.11
N ARG A 490 -20.94 13.55 9.17
CA ARG A 490 -20.10 14.10 10.24
C ARG A 490 -20.18 13.15 11.44
N SER A 491 -19.04 12.71 11.96
CA SER A 491 -18.93 12.09 13.29
C SER A 491 -17.94 12.92 14.09
N GLU A 492 -18.30 13.22 15.33
CA GLU A 492 -17.48 13.98 16.29
C GLU A 492 -16.10 13.33 16.53
N ASP A 493 -15.97 12.02 16.25
CA ASP A 493 -14.77 11.21 16.42
C ASP A 493 -13.82 11.21 15.22
N SER A 494 -14.22 11.74 14.05
CA SER A 494 -13.38 11.68 12.85
C SER A 494 -12.39 12.84 12.76
N CYS A 495 -11.09 12.52 12.91
CA CYS A 495 -9.97 13.46 12.80
C CYS A 495 -9.85 14.16 11.44
N GLN A 496 -10.39 13.57 10.36
CA GLN A 496 -10.27 14.14 9.02
C GLN A 496 -11.07 15.44 8.85
N HIS A 497 -12.05 15.71 9.72
CA HIS A 497 -12.92 16.90 9.65
C HIS A 497 -12.50 18.02 10.61
N ARG A 498 -11.46 17.83 11.44
CA ARG A 498 -10.99 18.81 12.44
C ARG A 498 -9.93 19.80 11.92
N GLY A 499 -9.77 19.92 10.60
CA GLY A 499 -8.79 20.84 10.00
C GLY A 499 -7.32 20.42 10.15
N TYR A 500 -7.02 19.25 10.71
CA TYR A 500 -5.63 18.78 10.91
C TYR A 500 -4.80 18.72 9.63
N GLY A 501 -5.41 18.36 8.49
CA GLY A 501 -4.71 18.40 7.20
C GLY A 501 -4.25 19.81 6.84
N TYR A 502 -5.12 20.81 7.01
CA TYR A 502 -4.78 22.21 6.78
C TYR A 502 -3.70 22.69 7.76
N ALA A 503 -3.86 22.41 9.05
CA ALA A 503 -2.89 22.80 10.09
C ALA A 503 -1.50 22.18 9.85
N LEU A 504 -1.43 20.92 9.42
CA LEU A 504 -0.18 20.27 9.02
C LEU A 504 0.46 20.98 7.82
N VAL A 505 -0.31 21.28 6.76
CA VAL A 505 0.22 21.99 5.58
C VAL A 505 0.74 23.37 5.96
N ARG A 506 0.01 24.15 6.76
CA ARG A 506 0.48 25.45 7.26
C ARG A 506 1.77 25.33 8.07
N LYS A 507 1.87 24.32 8.95
CA LYS A 507 3.09 24.07 9.70
C LYS A 507 4.27 23.70 8.77
N ALA A 508 4.01 22.94 7.72
CA ALA A 508 5.02 22.58 6.72
C ALA A 508 5.45 23.78 5.86
N GLU A 509 4.53 24.66 5.46
CA GLU A 509 4.83 25.93 4.78
C GLU A 509 5.77 26.79 5.63
N LYS A 510 5.46 26.96 6.93
CA LYS A 510 6.31 27.69 7.87
C LYS A 510 7.70 27.07 8.00
N VAL A 511 7.80 25.76 8.26
CA VAL A 511 9.11 25.08 8.40
C VAL A 511 9.91 25.17 7.10
N ALA A 512 9.27 25.00 5.94
CA ALA A 512 9.93 25.09 4.63
C ALA A 512 10.59 26.46 4.41
N TYR A 513 9.88 27.54 4.74
CA TYR A 513 10.39 28.89 4.55
C TYR A 513 11.39 29.30 5.62
N THR A 514 11.03 29.19 6.90
CA THR A 514 11.85 29.75 7.98
C THR A 514 13.09 28.90 8.29
N GLU A 515 13.01 27.58 8.15
CA GLU A 515 14.13 26.69 8.52
C GLU A 515 14.90 26.15 7.32
N TYR A 516 14.21 25.90 6.21
CA TYR A 516 14.83 25.36 4.99
C TYR A 516 15.16 26.44 3.96
N GLY A 517 14.70 27.68 4.15
CA GLY A 517 14.94 28.79 3.22
C GLY A 517 14.25 28.61 1.87
N ALA A 518 13.24 27.73 1.78
CA ALA A 518 12.55 27.44 0.53
C ALA A 518 11.50 28.53 0.24
N ASN A 519 11.55 29.11 -0.96
CA ASN A 519 10.56 30.06 -1.45
C ASN A 519 9.50 29.41 -2.35
N ILE A 520 9.66 28.11 -2.65
CA ILE A 520 8.72 27.30 -3.41
C ILE A 520 8.49 25.98 -2.67
N LEU A 521 7.22 25.64 -2.46
CA LEU A 521 6.80 24.36 -1.91
C LEU A 521 6.09 23.54 -2.97
N LEU A 522 6.65 22.38 -3.30
CA LEU A 522 6.08 21.41 -4.24
C LEU A 522 5.48 20.24 -3.48
N VAL A 523 4.34 19.73 -3.94
CA VAL A 523 3.65 18.61 -3.31
C VAL A 523 3.52 17.45 -4.30
N THR A 524 4.00 16.28 -3.89
CA THR A 524 3.78 15.01 -4.60
C THR A 524 2.37 14.50 -4.29
N SER A 525 1.41 14.92 -5.12
CA SER A 525 -0.01 14.68 -4.88
C SER A 525 -0.58 13.60 -5.79
N GLY A 526 -1.36 12.68 -5.22
CA GLY A 526 -2.20 11.78 -6.00
C GLY A 526 -3.21 12.57 -6.84
N VAL A 527 -3.55 12.06 -8.02
CA VAL A 527 -4.34 12.80 -9.02
C VAL A 527 -5.68 13.28 -8.43
N GLY A 528 -6.41 12.40 -7.75
CA GLY A 528 -7.68 12.70 -7.07
C GLY A 528 -7.57 13.57 -5.82
N VAL A 529 -6.37 14.00 -5.43
CA VAL A 529 -6.10 14.86 -4.26
C VAL A 529 -5.67 16.26 -4.69
N ARG A 530 -5.33 16.49 -5.96
CA ARG A 530 -4.97 17.81 -6.48
C ARG A 530 -6.01 18.90 -6.17
N PRO A 531 -7.34 18.67 -6.27
CA PRO A 531 -8.33 19.69 -5.89
C PRO A 531 -8.24 20.14 -4.43
N TYR A 532 -7.80 19.28 -3.51
CA TYR A 532 -7.58 19.67 -2.11
C TYR A 532 -6.51 20.76 -2.01
N TYR A 533 -5.37 20.57 -2.69
CA TYR A 533 -4.28 21.54 -2.68
C TYR A 533 -4.61 22.83 -3.45
N ARG A 534 -5.46 22.76 -4.49
CA ARG A 534 -5.94 23.96 -5.19
C ARG A 534 -6.69 24.91 -4.26
N ARG A 535 -7.53 24.37 -3.37
CA ARG A 535 -8.20 25.17 -2.33
C ARG A 535 -7.24 25.82 -1.32
N LEU A 536 -6.01 25.32 -1.22
CA LEU A 536 -4.95 25.88 -0.36
C LEU A 536 -4.03 26.87 -1.11
N GLY A 537 -4.37 27.22 -2.35
CA GLY A 537 -3.61 28.14 -3.19
C GLY A 537 -2.50 27.50 -4.02
N TYR A 538 -2.40 26.16 -4.07
CA TYR A 538 -1.42 25.48 -4.92
C TYR A 538 -1.92 25.36 -6.35
N ARG A 539 -1.00 25.41 -7.32
CA ARG A 539 -1.27 25.24 -8.76
C ARG A 539 -0.48 24.08 -9.32
N LEU A 540 -0.97 23.43 -10.37
CA LEU A 540 -0.23 22.34 -11.01
C LEU A 540 1.06 22.90 -11.62
N THR A 541 2.21 22.35 -11.24
CA THR A 541 3.56 22.77 -11.68
C THR A 541 4.33 21.51 -12.06
N GLY A 542 4.41 21.22 -13.36
CA GLY A 542 4.91 19.93 -13.85
C GLY A 542 4.06 18.77 -13.29
N PRO A 543 4.67 17.72 -12.69
CA PRO A 543 3.91 16.63 -12.06
C PRO A 543 3.40 16.97 -10.65
N TYR A 544 3.79 18.11 -10.08
CA TYR A 544 3.55 18.49 -8.67
C TYR A 544 2.41 19.51 -8.52
N MET A 545 1.94 19.70 -7.28
CA MET A 545 1.19 20.90 -6.91
C MET A 545 2.16 21.89 -6.24
N GLY A 546 2.38 23.06 -6.83
CA GLY A 546 3.34 24.07 -6.37
C GLY A 546 2.69 25.32 -5.79
N LYS A 547 3.34 25.94 -4.80
CA LYS A 547 2.97 27.24 -4.23
C LYS A 547 4.24 28.05 -3.94
N LYS A 548 4.21 29.35 -4.25
CA LYS A 548 5.26 30.30 -3.83
C LYS A 548 5.03 30.69 -2.37
N LEU A 549 6.09 30.65 -1.60
CA LEU A 549 6.12 31.02 -0.19
C LEU A 549 6.73 32.42 -0.05
N THR A 550 6.05 33.29 0.67
CA THR A 550 6.46 34.67 0.96
C THR A 550 6.14 34.98 2.41
N GLU A 551 6.83 35.94 3.02
CA GLU A 551 6.53 36.40 4.38
C GLU A 551 5.03 36.73 4.59
N ASN A 552 4.39 37.38 3.62
CA ASN A 552 2.97 37.75 3.67
C ASN A 552 1.98 36.56 3.67
N ASN A 553 2.40 35.34 3.35
CA ASN A 553 1.50 34.20 3.17
C ASN A 553 1.79 32.98 4.06
N ILE A 554 2.66 33.13 5.06
CA ILE A 554 3.18 32.04 5.92
C ILE A 554 2.72 32.16 7.37
#